data_AF-A0A1B7WX61-F1
#
_entry.id   AF-A0A1B7WX61-F1
#
_cell.length_a   1.000
_cell.length_b   1.000
_cell.length_c   1.000
_cell.angle_alpha   90.00
_cell.angle_beta   90.00
_cell.angle_gamma   90.00
#
_symmetry.space_group_name_H-M   'P 1'
#
loop_
_entity.id
_entity.type
_entity.pdbx_description
1 polymer ?
#
loop_
_entity_poly.entity_id
_entity_poly.type
_entity_poly.pdbx_seq_one_letter_code
_entity_poly.pdbx_strand_id
1 'polypeptide(L)'
;MNTILNSSLTLTYNQLSAFSGLDNFWQVFDTAFGTQYNRSVAEILRLQWLSGDFSQLPQIEILDSNILGGANGAYASSNNKIYLSANFVATATLETLVGTLLEEIGHFVDAHINLSDSAGDEGAIFAELVQGYSLDTQTLKALKAEDDHATITVNGQNIQVEQQNFTGTNGNDTITGSSGDDIISPLRGNDTVNGGTGNDLLILDYSSNTYTGTSPQSGIYSSVSNNGNGGFNGYYLAY
;
A
#
# COMPACT_ATOMS: atom_id res chain seq x y z
N MET A 1 -19.60 0.43 23.12
CA MET A 1 -18.15 0.41 22.81
C MET A 1 -17.77 -1.05 22.71
N ASN A 2 -17.29 -1.50 21.54
CA ASN A 2 -17.10 -2.92 21.28
C ASN A 2 -15.96 -3.47 22.15
N THR A 3 -16.29 -4.30 23.14
CA THR A 3 -15.35 -4.80 24.15
C THR A 3 -14.21 -5.60 23.53
N ILE A 4 -14.46 -6.29 22.40
CA ILE A 4 -13.42 -7.07 21.72
C ILE A 4 -12.39 -6.16 21.03
N LEU A 5 -12.84 -5.07 20.40
CA LEU A 5 -11.94 -4.12 19.73
C LEU A 5 -11.00 -3.42 20.72
N ASN A 6 -11.52 -3.02 21.89
CA ASN A 6 -10.68 -2.43 22.93
C ASN A 6 -9.63 -3.43 23.47
N SER A 7 -10.03 -4.69 23.66
CA SER A 7 -9.10 -5.75 24.06
C SER A 7 -8.06 -6.05 22.98
N SER A 8 -8.46 -6.11 21.71
CA SER A 8 -7.54 -6.28 20.57
C SER A 8 -6.55 -5.12 20.51
N LEU A 9 -7.01 -3.87 20.59
CA LEU A 9 -6.12 -2.70 20.58
C LEU A 9 -5.09 -2.74 21.71
N THR A 10 -5.54 -3.10 22.92
CA THR A 10 -4.62 -3.25 24.06
C THR A 10 -3.55 -4.30 23.78
N LEU A 11 -3.93 -5.44 23.18
CA LEU A 11 -2.98 -6.50 22.83
C LEU A 11 -2.05 -6.09 21.69
N THR A 12 -2.56 -5.47 20.63
CA THR A 12 -1.77 -4.92 19.52
C THR A 12 -0.69 -3.97 20.05
N TYR A 13 -1.05 -3.04 20.93
CA TYR A 13 -0.10 -2.10 21.52
C TYR A 13 0.95 -2.80 22.40
N ASN A 14 0.54 -3.78 23.20
CA ASN A 14 1.48 -4.57 23.99
C ASN A 14 2.47 -5.35 23.11
N GLN A 15 2.01 -5.92 21.99
CA GLN A 15 2.85 -6.64 21.04
C GLN A 15 3.82 -5.68 20.33
N LEU A 16 3.37 -4.52 19.87
CA LEU A 16 4.25 -3.49 19.29
C LEU A 16 5.31 -3.01 20.29
N SER A 17 4.93 -2.80 21.55
CA SER A 17 5.88 -2.42 22.61
C SER A 17 6.92 -3.51 22.84
N ALA A 18 6.50 -4.78 22.96
CA ALA A 18 7.40 -5.91 23.12
C ALA A 18 8.34 -6.06 21.92
N PHE A 19 7.80 -5.98 20.70
CA PHE A 19 8.54 -6.03 19.45
C PHE A 19 9.61 -4.92 19.39
N SER A 20 9.24 -3.67 19.72
CA SER A 20 10.15 -2.51 19.70
C SER A 20 11.37 -2.62 20.63
N GLY A 21 11.28 -3.51 21.64
CA GLY A 21 12.33 -3.79 22.62
C GLY A 21 13.23 -4.98 22.28
N LEU A 22 13.03 -5.65 21.14
CA LEU A 22 13.85 -6.80 20.75
C LEU A 22 15.29 -6.40 20.43
N ASP A 23 16.26 -7.20 20.88
CA ASP A 23 17.69 -7.00 20.55
C ASP A 23 17.96 -7.07 19.04
N ASN A 24 17.19 -7.90 18.33
CA ASN A 24 17.25 -8.07 16.88
C ASN A 24 16.16 -7.29 16.14
N PHE A 25 15.52 -6.28 16.77
CA PHE A 25 14.42 -5.50 16.20
C PHE A 25 14.67 -5.13 14.73
N TRP A 26 15.85 -4.59 14.43
CA TRP A 26 16.17 -4.12 13.09
C TRP A 26 16.29 -5.23 12.05
N GLN A 27 16.79 -6.40 12.43
CA GLN A 27 16.82 -7.54 11.52
C GLN A 27 15.40 -7.97 11.13
N VAL A 28 14.49 -7.96 12.12
CA VAL A 28 13.09 -8.33 11.90
C VAL A 28 12.36 -7.23 11.11
N PHE A 29 12.61 -5.97 11.45
CA PHE A 29 12.03 -4.81 10.77
C PHE A 29 12.45 -4.74 9.30
N ASP A 30 13.74 -5.00 9.01
CA ASP A 30 14.26 -5.04 7.64
C ASP A 30 13.69 -6.21 6.81
N THR A 31 13.16 -7.25 7.48
CA THR A 31 12.52 -8.38 6.80
C THR A 31 11.19 -7.97 6.18
N ALA A 32 10.42 -7.13 6.87
CA ALA A 32 9.19 -6.53 6.34
C ALA A 32 9.53 -5.44 5.33
N PHE A 33 10.12 -4.32 5.77
CA PHE A 33 10.15 -3.06 5.00
C PHE A 33 11.40 -2.86 4.12
N GLY A 34 12.20 -3.91 3.92
CA GLY A 34 13.47 -3.82 3.22
C GLY A 34 14.54 -3.03 3.99
N THR A 35 15.56 -2.51 3.31
CA THR A 35 16.72 -1.86 3.97
C THR A 35 16.96 -0.41 3.55
N GLN A 36 16.13 0.14 2.66
CA GLN A 36 16.33 1.46 2.05
C GLN A 36 15.39 2.55 2.60
N TYR A 37 14.66 2.26 3.66
CA TYR A 37 13.74 3.22 4.31
C TYR A 37 14.47 4.31 5.12
N ASN A 38 13.73 5.35 5.51
CA ASN A 38 14.21 6.40 6.40
C ASN A 38 14.39 5.89 7.84
N ARG A 39 15.61 5.43 8.14
CA ARG A 39 15.96 4.85 9.44
C ARG A 39 15.73 5.77 10.63
N SER A 40 15.86 7.09 10.45
CA SER A 40 15.63 8.06 11.53
C SER A 40 14.15 8.14 11.90
N VAL A 41 13.24 8.08 10.91
CA VAL A 41 11.80 8.05 11.17
C VAL A 41 11.40 6.73 11.82
N ALA A 42 11.94 5.61 11.34
CA ALA A 42 11.69 4.30 11.94
C ALA A 42 12.16 4.22 13.41
N GLU A 43 13.30 4.83 13.75
CA GLU A 43 13.79 4.86 15.14
C GLU A 43 12.89 5.72 16.04
N ILE A 44 12.32 6.81 15.52
CA ILE A 44 11.34 7.61 16.29
C ILE A 44 10.10 6.77 16.60
N LEU A 45 9.53 6.08 15.60
CA LEU A 45 8.39 5.19 15.81
C LEU A 45 8.70 4.10 16.85
N ARG A 46 9.87 3.47 16.74
CA ARG A 46 10.32 2.43 17.69
C ARG A 46 10.41 2.98 19.12
N LEU A 47 11.03 4.14 19.32
CA LEU A 47 11.18 4.75 20.63
C LEU A 47 9.82 5.14 21.25
N GLN A 48 8.87 5.59 20.44
CA GLN A 48 7.50 5.86 20.88
C GLN A 48 6.82 4.57 21.38
N TRP A 49 6.82 3.50 20.60
CA TRP A 49 6.25 2.21 21.00
C TRP A 49 6.91 1.62 22.25
N LEU A 50 8.22 1.78 22.39
CA LEU A 50 8.97 1.33 23.56
C LEU A 50 8.57 2.09 24.83
N SER A 51 8.22 3.36 24.68
CA SER A 51 7.71 4.20 25.78
C SER A 51 6.22 4.01 26.06
N GLY A 52 5.52 3.21 25.25
CA GLY A 52 4.07 3.04 25.31
C GLY A 52 3.28 4.20 24.72
N ASP A 53 3.92 5.05 23.91
CA ASP A 53 3.26 6.11 23.14
C ASP A 53 2.84 5.56 21.76
N PHE A 54 1.53 5.55 21.55
CA PHE A 54 0.87 5.09 20.32
C PHE A 54 0.03 6.20 19.69
N SER A 55 0.20 7.45 20.13
CA SER A 55 -0.58 8.60 19.64
C SER A 55 -0.35 8.94 18.17
N GLN A 56 0.76 8.46 17.61
CA GLN A 56 1.12 8.55 16.20
C GLN A 56 0.39 7.55 15.31
N LEU A 57 -0.17 6.47 15.87
CA LEU A 57 -0.84 5.45 15.07
C LEU A 57 -2.15 5.99 14.46
N PRO A 58 -2.57 5.47 13.29
CA PRO A 58 -3.79 5.89 12.62
C PRO A 58 -5.03 5.76 13.51
N GLN A 59 -6.01 6.64 13.28
CA GLN A 59 -7.33 6.48 13.89
C GLN A 59 -8.09 5.34 13.23
N ILE A 60 -8.83 4.57 14.03
CA ILE A 60 -9.65 3.46 13.55
C ILE A 60 -11.09 3.92 13.33
N GLU A 61 -11.63 3.62 12.15
CA GLU A 61 -13.01 3.87 11.78
C GLU A 61 -13.67 2.57 11.31
N ILE A 62 -14.85 2.27 11.85
CA ILE A 62 -15.61 1.08 11.47
C ILE A 62 -16.58 1.46 10.36
N LEU A 63 -16.47 0.79 9.21
CA LEU A 63 -17.31 1.02 8.04
C LEU A 63 -18.24 -0.16 7.78
N ASP A 64 -19.32 0.10 7.04
CA ASP A 64 -20.17 -0.97 6.52
C ASP A 64 -19.33 -1.92 5.65
N SER A 65 -19.50 -3.22 5.83
CA SER A 65 -18.69 -4.24 5.15
C SER A 65 -18.78 -4.18 3.63
N ASN A 66 -19.86 -3.63 3.07
CA ASN A 66 -19.99 -3.45 1.63
C ASN A 66 -19.07 -2.35 1.08
N ILE A 67 -18.55 -1.46 1.94
CA ILE A 67 -17.64 -0.38 1.54
C ILE A 67 -16.22 -0.91 1.29
N LEU A 68 -15.79 -1.90 2.07
CA LEU A 68 -14.44 -2.48 1.97
C LEU A 68 -14.32 -3.60 0.92
N GLY A 69 -15.34 -3.79 0.07
CA GLY A 69 -15.26 -4.77 -1.03
C GLY A 69 -15.08 -6.23 -0.60
N GLY A 70 -15.33 -6.54 0.68
CA GLY A 70 -15.08 -7.87 1.27
C GLY A 70 -13.83 -7.96 2.14
N ALA A 71 -12.98 -6.92 2.18
CA ALA A 71 -11.84 -6.86 3.08
C ALA A 71 -12.25 -6.71 4.56
N ASN A 72 -11.39 -7.20 5.45
CA ASN A 72 -11.60 -7.15 6.90
C ASN A 72 -11.08 -5.84 7.51
N GLY A 73 -9.96 -5.34 6.99
CA GLY A 73 -9.34 -4.06 7.31
C GLY A 73 -8.87 -3.36 6.02
N ALA A 74 -8.48 -2.09 6.15
CA ALA A 74 -7.75 -1.36 5.12
C ALA A 74 -7.11 -0.09 5.71
N TYR A 75 -5.84 0.18 5.43
CA TYR A 75 -5.16 1.42 5.77
C TYR A 75 -5.24 2.41 4.62
N ALA A 76 -5.56 3.66 4.94
CA ALA A 76 -5.67 4.75 3.99
C ALA A 76 -4.61 5.82 4.29
N SER A 77 -3.49 5.76 3.57
CA SER A 77 -2.42 6.75 3.66
C SER A 77 -2.88 8.19 3.39
N SER A 78 -3.87 8.37 2.49
CA SER A 78 -4.40 9.68 2.10
C SER A 78 -5.01 10.50 3.26
N ASN A 79 -5.51 9.84 4.29
CA ASN A 79 -6.11 10.50 5.46
C ASN A 79 -5.64 9.95 6.80
N ASN A 80 -4.64 9.07 6.78
CA ASN A 80 -4.03 8.42 7.93
C ASN A 80 -5.06 7.74 8.85
N LYS A 81 -5.88 6.86 8.28
CA LYS A 81 -6.88 6.07 9.01
C LYS A 81 -6.79 4.59 8.68
N ILE A 82 -7.15 3.78 9.66
CA ILE A 82 -7.44 2.37 9.50
C ILE A 82 -8.95 2.20 9.46
N TYR A 83 -9.45 1.56 8.41
CA TYR A 83 -10.84 1.19 8.27
C TYR A 83 -11.03 -0.28 8.60
N LEU A 84 -12.06 -0.61 9.39
CA LEU A 84 -12.41 -2.01 9.70
C LEU A 84 -13.85 -2.32 9.28
N SER A 85 -14.05 -3.52 8.74
CA SER A 85 -15.37 -4.01 8.34
C SER A 85 -16.26 -4.25 9.57
N ALA A 86 -17.46 -3.67 9.59
CA ALA A 86 -18.38 -3.81 10.71
C ALA A 86 -18.77 -5.27 11.01
N ASN A 87 -18.98 -6.09 9.96
CA ASN A 87 -19.22 -7.52 10.09
C ASN A 87 -18.00 -8.22 10.71
N PHE A 88 -16.80 -7.94 10.19
CA PHE A 88 -15.57 -8.50 10.73
C PHE A 88 -15.41 -8.17 12.22
N VAL A 89 -15.52 -6.91 12.61
CA VAL A 89 -15.40 -6.50 14.03
C VAL A 89 -16.47 -7.14 14.92
N ALA A 90 -17.64 -7.52 14.36
CA ALA A 90 -18.71 -8.20 15.09
C ALA A 90 -18.48 -9.72 15.25
N THR A 91 -17.77 -10.36 14.32
CA THR A 91 -17.60 -11.83 14.27
C THR A 91 -16.18 -12.31 14.52
N ALA A 92 -15.19 -11.42 14.48
CA ALA A 92 -13.78 -11.74 14.63
C ALA A 92 -13.46 -12.32 16.01
N THR A 93 -12.41 -13.14 16.05
CA THR A 93 -11.76 -13.49 17.31
C THR A 93 -10.76 -12.41 17.71
N LEU A 94 -10.29 -12.47 18.95
CA LEU A 94 -9.25 -11.58 19.42
C LEU A 94 -7.97 -11.69 18.57
N GLU A 95 -7.62 -12.92 18.20
CA GLU A 95 -6.46 -13.26 17.36
C GLU A 95 -6.59 -12.67 15.95
N THR A 96 -7.69 -12.93 15.25
CA THR A 96 -7.87 -12.43 13.88
C THR A 96 -7.93 -10.91 13.84
N LEU A 97 -8.55 -10.27 14.84
CA LEU A 97 -8.64 -8.81 14.90
C LEU A 97 -7.29 -8.15 15.25
N VAL A 98 -6.47 -8.80 16.09
CA VAL A 98 -5.10 -8.33 16.37
C VAL A 98 -4.21 -8.47 15.12
N GLY A 99 -4.31 -9.59 14.41
CA GLY A 99 -3.59 -9.82 13.16
C GLY A 99 -3.87 -8.72 12.14
N THR A 100 -5.16 -8.49 11.82
CA THR A 100 -5.55 -7.41 10.91
C THR A 100 -5.10 -6.04 11.41
N LEU A 101 -5.26 -5.72 12.71
CA LEU A 101 -4.78 -4.42 13.21
C LEU A 101 -3.27 -4.23 13.03
N LEU A 102 -2.47 -5.28 13.22
CA LEU A 102 -1.03 -5.21 13.02
C LEU A 102 -0.66 -5.08 11.54
N GLU A 103 -1.38 -5.76 10.67
CA GLU A 103 -1.25 -5.69 9.21
C GLU A 103 -1.46 -4.25 8.73
N GLU A 104 -2.59 -3.63 9.11
CA GLU A 104 -2.88 -2.24 8.78
C GLU A 104 -1.89 -1.23 9.40
N ILE A 105 -1.35 -1.55 10.58
CA ILE A 105 -0.27 -0.75 11.17
C ILE A 105 1.03 -0.92 10.39
N GLY A 106 1.29 -2.10 9.82
CA GLY A 106 2.43 -2.35 8.96
C GLY A 106 2.40 -1.47 7.71
N HIS A 107 1.26 -1.38 7.02
CA HIS A 107 1.10 -0.45 5.89
C HIS A 107 1.27 1.01 6.30
N PHE A 108 0.74 1.40 7.47
CA PHE A 108 1.03 2.72 8.04
C PHE A 108 2.53 2.95 8.23
N VAL A 109 3.24 1.98 8.81
CA VAL A 109 4.68 2.09 9.04
C VAL A 109 5.40 2.26 7.73
N ASP A 110 5.12 1.42 6.74
CA ASP A 110 5.76 1.49 5.42
C ASP A 110 5.58 2.88 4.78
N ALA A 111 4.33 3.35 4.68
CA ALA A 111 3.98 4.65 4.12
C ALA A 111 4.64 5.84 4.87
N HIS A 112 5.04 5.66 6.12
CA HIS A 112 5.69 6.69 6.94
C HIS A 112 7.21 6.69 6.83
N ILE A 113 7.83 5.55 6.55
CA ILE A 113 9.30 5.41 6.53
C ILE A 113 9.85 5.33 5.10
N ASN A 114 9.06 4.87 4.15
CA ASN A 114 9.44 4.66 2.77
C ASN A 114 8.88 5.76 1.87
N LEU A 115 9.64 6.10 0.83
CA LEU A 115 9.21 7.04 -0.22
C LEU A 115 8.43 6.34 -1.34
N SER A 116 8.67 5.04 -1.49
CA SER A 116 7.99 4.13 -2.40
C SER A 116 7.62 2.91 -1.58
N ASP A 117 6.40 2.43 -1.76
CA ASP A 117 5.91 1.21 -1.16
C ASP A 117 6.94 0.09 -1.28
N SER A 118 7.07 -0.68 -0.22
CA SER A 118 7.93 -1.87 -0.23
C SER A 118 7.30 -2.93 -1.15
N ALA A 119 8.08 -3.96 -1.52
CA ALA A 119 7.60 -4.99 -2.43
C ALA A 119 7.00 -6.18 -1.68
N GLY A 120 5.69 -6.35 -1.76
CA GLY A 120 4.98 -7.45 -1.11
C GLY A 120 3.76 -6.97 -0.34
N ASP A 121 3.28 -7.86 0.54
CA ASP A 121 2.36 -7.51 1.62
C ASP A 121 3.19 -7.29 2.90
N GLU A 122 3.81 -6.11 3.02
CA GLU A 122 4.61 -5.77 4.20
C GLU A 122 3.78 -5.70 5.47
N GLY A 123 2.50 -5.38 5.36
CA GLY A 123 1.55 -5.44 6.46
C GLY A 123 1.48 -6.85 7.04
N ALA A 124 1.21 -7.85 6.22
CA ALA A 124 1.10 -9.24 6.66
C ALA A 124 2.44 -9.77 7.17
N ILE A 125 3.55 -9.47 6.49
CA ILE A 125 4.88 -9.85 6.97
C ILE A 125 5.14 -9.24 8.35
N PHE A 126 4.83 -7.95 8.51
CA PHE A 126 5.00 -7.25 9.78
C PHE A 126 4.11 -7.84 10.88
N ALA A 127 2.84 -8.13 10.58
CA ALA A 127 1.89 -8.71 11.52
C ALA A 127 2.34 -10.07 12.06
N GLU A 128 2.85 -10.93 11.18
CA GLU A 128 3.38 -12.25 11.55
C GLU A 128 4.61 -12.11 12.46
N LEU A 129 5.54 -11.23 12.09
CA LEU A 129 6.78 -11.02 12.82
C LEU A 129 6.58 -10.37 14.20
N VAL A 130 5.66 -9.39 14.31
CA VAL A 130 5.33 -8.74 15.59
C VAL A 130 4.66 -9.71 16.56
N GLN A 131 3.88 -10.65 16.04
CA GLN A 131 3.27 -11.73 16.84
C GLN A 131 4.28 -12.83 17.23
N GLY A 132 5.52 -12.75 16.73
CA GLY A 132 6.59 -13.68 17.04
C GLY A 132 6.57 -14.96 16.19
N TYR A 133 5.77 -14.99 15.13
CA TYR A 133 5.79 -16.09 14.18
C TYR A 133 7.08 -16.04 13.33
N SER A 134 7.57 -17.22 12.99
CA SER A 134 8.71 -17.36 12.07
C SER A 134 8.19 -17.68 10.68
N LEU A 135 8.45 -16.80 9.72
CA LEU A 135 8.11 -17.03 8.32
C LEU A 135 9.18 -17.93 7.68
N ASP A 136 8.76 -19.12 7.23
CA ASP A 136 9.64 -19.95 6.42
C ASP A 136 9.92 -19.29 5.06
N THR A 137 10.97 -19.74 4.37
CA THR A 137 11.42 -19.11 3.12
C THR A 137 10.37 -19.12 2.01
N GLN A 138 9.50 -20.13 1.97
CA GLN A 138 8.46 -20.23 0.94
C GLN A 138 7.30 -19.29 1.25
N THR A 139 6.88 -19.23 2.52
CA THR A 139 5.84 -18.31 2.99
C THR A 139 6.28 -16.85 2.84
N LEU A 140 7.50 -16.51 3.28
CA LEU A 140 8.04 -15.16 3.11
C LEU A 140 8.16 -14.77 1.63
N LYS A 141 8.52 -15.71 0.76
CA LYS A 141 8.59 -15.45 -0.68
C LYS A 141 7.20 -15.26 -1.30
N ALA A 142 6.18 -15.97 -0.79
CA ALA A 142 4.80 -15.79 -1.23
C ALA A 142 4.29 -14.41 -0.80
N LEU A 143 4.45 -14.03 0.47
CA LEU A 143 4.05 -12.72 0.98
C LEU A 143 4.78 -11.57 0.29
N LYS A 144 6.09 -11.70 0.02
CA LYS A 144 6.85 -10.71 -0.78
C LYS A 144 6.47 -10.64 -2.26
N ALA A 145 5.56 -11.50 -2.70
CA ALA A 145 5.04 -11.52 -4.07
C ALA A 145 3.53 -11.26 -4.14
N GLU A 146 2.85 -11.19 -2.98
CA GLU A 146 1.48 -10.71 -2.85
C GLU A 146 1.52 -9.19 -2.79
N ASP A 147 0.57 -8.51 -3.40
CA ASP A 147 0.48 -7.04 -3.50
C ASP A 147 -0.98 -6.71 -3.17
N ASP A 148 -1.24 -5.98 -2.09
CA ASP A 148 -2.54 -5.98 -1.38
C ASP A 148 -3.38 -4.72 -1.64
N HIS A 149 -3.32 -4.21 -2.87
CA HIS A 149 -3.87 -2.92 -3.24
C HIS A 149 -5.38 -2.95 -3.61
N ALA A 150 -6.18 -2.01 -3.08
CA ALA A 150 -7.61 -1.88 -3.38
C ALA A 150 -8.13 -0.42 -3.36
N THR A 151 -9.21 -0.13 -4.10
CA THR A 151 -9.96 1.13 -3.97
C THR A 151 -11.24 0.93 -3.17
N ILE A 152 -11.43 1.68 -2.09
CA ILE A 152 -12.70 1.72 -1.34
C ILE A 152 -13.43 3.05 -1.54
N THR A 153 -14.77 3.06 -1.48
CA THR A 153 -15.56 4.30 -1.59
C THR A 153 -16.15 4.69 -0.24
N VAL A 154 -15.60 5.69 0.42
CA VAL A 154 -16.08 6.19 1.73
C VAL A 154 -16.78 7.53 1.53
N ASN A 155 -18.07 7.61 1.87
CA ASN A 155 -18.89 8.83 1.72
C ASN A 155 -18.90 9.41 0.30
N GLY A 156 -18.81 8.57 -0.73
CA GLY A 156 -18.77 9.00 -2.13
C GLY A 156 -17.43 9.58 -2.58
N GLN A 157 -16.36 9.37 -1.79
CA GLN A 157 -14.98 9.63 -2.19
C GLN A 157 -14.27 8.29 -2.41
N ASN A 158 -13.59 8.15 -3.55
CA ASN A 158 -12.71 7.02 -3.80
C ASN A 158 -11.44 7.23 -2.96
N ILE A 159 -11.24 6.36 -1.98
CA ILE A 159 -10.05 6.29 -1.15
C ILE A 159 -9.26 5.09 -1.64
N GLN A 160 -8.04 5.36 -2.11
CA GLN A 160 -7.08 4.30 -2.38
C GLN A 160 -6.60 3.76 -1.03
N VAL A 161 -6.75 2.46 -0.85
CA VAL A 161 -6.23 1.71 0.29
C VAL A 161 -5.22 0.73 -0.28
N GLU A 162 -3.97 1.10 -0.10
CA GLU A 162 -2.82 0.59 -0.84
C GLU A 162 -3.00 0.63 -2.37
N GLN A 163 -2.23 1.48 -3.04
CA GLN A 163 -2.17 1.53 -4.50
C GLN A 163 -0.82 2.04 -4.92
N GLN A 164 -0.06 1.22 -5.65
CA GLN A 164 1.19 1.67 -6.26
C GLN A 164 0.91 2.69 -7.37
N ASN A 165 1.42 3.91 -7.15
CA ASN A 165 1.42 4.97 -8.14
C ASN A 165 2.73 4.91 -8.94
N PHE A 166 2.68 4.39 -10.16
CA PHE A 166 3.82 4.45 -11.09
C PHE A 166 3.82 5.81 -11.81
N THR A 167 4.67 6.74 -11.39
CA THR A 167 4.84 8.03 -12.06
C THR A 167 6.12 8.07 -12.89
N GLY A 168 5.99 8.32 -14.19
CA GLY A 168 7.10 8.56 -15.11
C GLY A 168 7.73 9.94 -14.95
N THR A 169 8.54 10.34 -15.91
CA THR A 169 9.22 11.63 -15.99
C THR A 169 8.67 12.45 -17.16
N ASN A 170 9.16 13.68 -17.36
CA ASN A 170 8.85 14.42 -18.60
C ASN A 170 9.69 13.93 -19.82
N GLY A 171 10.41 12.82 -19.69
CA GLY A 171 11.20 12.17 -20.73
C GLY A 171 10.53 10.90 -21.24
N ASN A 172 11.22 10.15 -22.10
CA ASN A 172 10.68 8.90 -22.62
C ASN A 172 10.88 7.77 -21.60
N ASP A 173 9.79 7.23 -21.08
CA ASP A 173 9.82 6.22 -20.03
C ASP A 173 9.38 4.82 -20.51
N THR A 174 9.89 3.79 -19.84
CA THR A 174 9.37 2.43 -19.95
C THR A 174 8.87 2.02 -18.58
N ILE A 175 7.56 1.97 -18.42
CA ILE A 175 6.89 1.68 -17.15
C ILE A 175 6.27 0.29 -17.27
N THR A 176 6.58 -0.57 -16.31
CA THR A 176 5.92 -1.86 -16.14
C THR A 176 5.27 -1.86 -14.77
N GLY A 177 3.95 -1.94 -14.77
CA GLY A 177 3.10 -2.10 -13.60
C GLY A 177 3.23 -3.50 -13.00
N SER A 178 2.47 -3.74 -11.93
CA SER A 178 2.50 -4.96 -11.14
C SER A 178 1.53 -6.01 -11.72
N SER A 179 1.17 -7.01 -10.93
CA SER A 179 0.09 -7.94 -11.27
C SER A 179 -1.26 -7.59 -10.64
N GLY A 180 -1.33 -6.46 -9.90
CA GLY A 180 -2.51 -5.88 -9.28
C GLY A 180 -3.11 -4.68 -10.03
N ASP A 181 -4.05 -3.96 -9.41
CA ASP A 181 -4.74 -2.81 -10.02
C ASP A 181 -3.90 -1.52 -9.87
N ASP A 182 -3.11 -1.17 -10.88
CA ASP A 182 -2.17 -0.04 -10.82
C ASP A 182 -2.79 1.34 -11.13
N ILE A 183 -2.24 2.42 -10.54
CA ILE A 183 -2.32 3.77 -11.15
C ILE A 183 -1.01 4.11 -11.83
N ILE A 184 -1.06 4.36 -13.12
CA ILE A 184 0.11 4.70 -13.92
C ILE A 184 -0.05 6.09 -14.51
N SER A 185 0.92 6.97 -14.25
CA SER A 185 0.99 8.32 -14.81
C SER A 185 2.35 8.52 -15.49
N PRO A 186 2.49 8.23 -16.80
CA PRO A 186 3.77 8.31 -17.49
C PRO A 186 4.28 9.74 -17.67
N LEU A 187 3.44 10.75 -17.45
CA LEU A 187 3.71 12.17 -17.72
C LEU A 187 3.97 12.43 -19.22
N ARG A 188 4.93 13.32 -19.55
CA ARG A 188 5.23 13.73 -20.93
C ARG A 188 6.37 12.88 -21.46
N GLY A 189 6.35 12.58 -22.75
CA GLY A 189 7.42 11.82 -23.35
C GLY A 189 6.88 10.96 -24.45
N ASN A 190 7.72 10.08 -24.94
CA ASN A 190 7.29 8.92 -25.69
C ASN A 190 7.44 7.69 -24.78
N ASP A 191 6.32 7.30 -24.19
CA ASP A 191 6.29 6.35 -23.09
C ASP A 191 5.74 5.00 -23.55
N THR A 192 6.37 3.93 -23.06
CA THR A 192 5.84 2.57 -23.18
C THR A 192 5.36 2.13 -21.82
N VAL A 193 4.08 1.82 -21.69
CA VAL A 193 3.48 1.35 -20.44
C VAL A 193 2.94 -0.07 -20.64
N ASN A 194 3.35 -0.99 -19.79
CA ASN A 194 2.67 -2.26 -19.61
C ASN A 194 2.01 -2.22 -18.24
N GLY A 195 0.68 -2.23 -18.17
CA GLY A 195 -0.04 -2.25 -16.90
C GLY A 195 0.10 -3.58 -16.15
N GLY A 196 0.59 -4.63 -16.83
CA GLY A 196 0.66 -5.95 -16.23
C GLY A 196 -0.70 -6.66 -16.27
N THR A 197 -1.04 -7.39 -15.22
CA THR A 197 -2.36 -8.01 -15.05
C THR A 197 -3.12 -7.25 -13.98
N GLY A 198 -4.46 -7.24 -14.02
CA GLY A 198 -5.25 -6.41 -13.10
C GLY A 198 -6.16 -5.45 -13.88
N ASN A 199 -6.90 -4.62 -13.16
CA ASN A 199 -7.67 -3.50 -13.69
C ASN A 199 -6.89 -2.20 -13.50
N ASP A 200 -6.02 -1.90 -14.46
CA ASP A 200 -5.12 -0.75 -14.37
C ASP A 200 -5.81 0.56 -14.77
N LEU A 201 -5.49 1.64 -14.06
CA LEU A 201 -5.86 3.00 -14.38
C LEU A 201 -4.63 3.77 -14.90
N LEU A 202 -4.62 4.01 -16.21
CA LEU A 202 -3.66 4.92 -16.82
C LEU A 202 -4.18 6.36 -16.85
N ILE A 203 -3.41 7.28 -16.28
CA ILE A 203 -3.69 8.72 -16.24
C ILE A 203 -2.72 9.44 -17.19
N LEU A 204 -3.26 10.01 -18.26
CA LEU A 204 -2.52 10.85 -19.19
C LEU A 204 -2.88 12.32 -18.96
N ASP A 205 -2.02 13.05 -18.25
CA ASP A 205 -2.20 14.50 -18.02
C ASP A 205 -1.25 15.33 -18.91
N TYR A 206 -1.80 15.77 -20.05
CA TYR A 206 -1.14 16.69 -20.96
C TYR A 206 -1.66 18.13 -20.84
N SER A 207 -2.40 18.47 -19.77
CA SER A 207 -3.00 19.81 -19.59
C SER A 207 -1.97 20.94 -19.53
N SER A 208 -0.74 20.63 -19.14
CA SER A 208 0.40 21.55 -19.15
C SER A 208 1.10 21.66 -20.51
N ASN A 209 0.69 20.88 -21.51
CA ASN A 209 1.29 20.94 -22.84
C ASN A 209 0.86 22.23 -23.56
N THR A 210 1.80 23.17 -23.66
CA THR A 210 1.63 24.44 -24.39
C THR A 210 2.15 24.37 -25.83
N TYR A 211 2.71 23.23 -26.23
CA TYR A 211 3.24 23.04 -27.57
C TYR A 211 2.10 22.72 -28.54
N THR A 212 1.91 23.59 -29.53
CA THR A 212 0.84 23.49 -30.54
C THR A 212 1.31 22.83 -31.83
N GLY A 213 2.55 22.35 -31.87
CA GLY A 213 3.13 21.63 -33.00
C GLY A 213 3.57 22.47 -34.21
N THR A 214 4.57 21.96 -34.93
CA THR A 214 4.80 22.24 -36.35
C THR A 214 4.83 20.90 -37.10
N SER A 215 4.17 20.84 -38.27
CA SER A 215 4.11 19.67 -39.17
C SER A 215 5.47 18.97 -39.34
N PRO A 216 5.55 17.62 -39.32
CA PRO A 216 4.46 16.67 -39.62
C PRO A 216 3.74 16.06 -38.41
N GLN A 217 4.18 16.31 -37.17
CA GLN A 217 3.51 15.78 -35.97
C GLN A 217 3.16 16.90 -35.00
N SER A 218 1.88 16.99 -34.67
CA SER A 218 1.28 17.95 -33.75
C SER A 218 0.12 17.26 -33.05
N GLY A 219 0.03 17.39 -31.73
CA GLY A 219 -1.06 16.82 -30.94
C GLY A 219 -0.69 15.59 -30.12
N ILE A 220 -1.73 14.94 -29.58
CA ILE A 220 -1.63 13.79 -28.68
C ILE A 220 -1.80 12.51 -29.50
N TYR A 221 -0.87 11.57 -29.32
CA TYR A 221 -0.97 10.24 -29.90
C TYR A 221 -0.94 9.19 -28.79
N SER A 222 -1.91 8.29 -28.83
CA SER A 222 -1.95 7.13 -27.96
C SER A 222 -2.31 5.88 -28.76
N SER A 223 -1.68 4.76 -28.43
CA SER A 223 -2.09 3.46 -28.93
C SER A 223 -2.04 2.43 -27.81
N VAL A 224 -3.10 1.63 -27.70
CA VAL A 224 -3.23 0.55 -26.72
C VAL A 224 -3.42 -0.75 -27.47
N SER A 225 -2.68 -1.79 -27.08
CA SER A 225 -2.68 -3.10 -27.70
C SER A 225 -2.69 -4.20 -26.65
N ASN A 226 -3.39 -5.30 -26.89
CA ASN A 226 -3.38 -6.44 -25.96
C ASN A 226 -1.98 -7.09 -25.95
N ASN A 227 -1.46 -7.43 -24.78
CA ASN A 227 -0.10 -7.98 -24.61
C ASN A 227 -0.03 -9.52 -24.72
N GLY A 228 -1.15 -10.22 -24.89
CA GLY A 228 -1.23 -11.68 -24.99
C GLY A 228 -1.29 -12.44 -23.67
N ASN A 229 -1.12 -11.76 -22.53
CA ASN A 229 -1.11 -12.34 -21.18
C ASN A 229 -2.26 -11.81 -20.29
N GLY A 230 -3.33 -11.32 -20.90
CA GLY A 230 -4.48 -10.76 -20.16
C GLY A 230 -4.35 -9.28 -19.77
N GLY A 231 -3.33 -8.57 -20.28
CA GLY A 231 -3.13 -7.14 -20.06
C GLY A 231 -2.99 -6.32 -21.34
N PHE A 232 -2.62 -5.05 -21.20
CA PHE A 232 -2.45 -4.11 -22.30
C PHE A 232 -1.10 -3.40 -22.27
N ASN A 233 -0.48 -3.28 -23.45
CA ASN A 233 0.64 -2.40 -23.71
C ASN A 233 0.13 -1.09 -24.32
N GLY A 234 0.67 0.01 -23.85
CA GLY A 234 0.35 1.35 -24.28
C GLY A 234 1.59 2.08 -24.79
N TYR A 235 1.37 2.91 -25.79
CA TYR A 235 2.34 3.87 -26.31
C TYR A 235 1.70 5.24 -26.29
N TYR A 236 2.30 6.18 -25.57
CA TYR A 236 1.69 7.49 -25.29
C TYR A 236 2.69 8.59 -25.54
N LEU A 237 2.24 9.62 -26.28
CA LEU A 237 3.03 10.81 -26.48
C LEU A 237 2.17 12.05 -26.72
N ALA A 238 2.76 13.19 -26.39
CA ALA A 238 2.25 14.49 -26.76
C ALA A 238 3.40 15.34 -27.28
N TYR A 239 3.29 15.76 -28.55
CA TYR A 239 4.13 16.80 -29.13
C TYR A 239 3.42 18.11 -28.87
#